data_AF-A0A258VA71-F1
#
_entry.id   AF-A0A258VA71-F1
#
_cell.length_a   1.000
_cell.length_b   1.000
_cell.length_c   1.000
_cell.angle_alpha   90.00
_cell.angle_beta   90.00
_cell.angle_gamma   90.00
#
_symmetry.space_group_name_H-M   'P 1'
#
loop_
_entity.id
_entity.type
_entity.pdbx_description
1 polymer ?
#
loop_
_entity_poly.entity_id
_entity_poly.type
_entity_poly.pdbx_seq_one_letter_code
_entity_poly.pdbx_strand_id
1 'polypeptide(L)'
;MFKFWYGAICASVLFVGAYFVFGMQAKGNHPGDVPVVEQPTNPIDSLSRAPNSDGDHEAKLNAFIYSIKTKADVDKAIKAINDYAQANPTSTAAQIYKNFVTPVRLFKGMAWRLRFLVEPVDAAYIASISYLRAFKRNSDRRAPHIDALFAYVTEPNPGENIEGQTGLFKTAGELQDFMATKVAVAVKKQNEAYKAILTSHANNDVPLFNFDAGLVLGESEVKNTASQTMRWRKFMPGHLKGLMANMYERMGLGLYIASYDLEALQYFMNTLTARSLVAKKSTVDAKTKAGNLVTTVFDVHLQSPKEVSELLSSMGKVGNKNAKGRFLTLRPAAKTGKYLIESLASIRNAVNYRIEAHKDMEALANKGNQKEYFADATFLTSRPAITLAALEKRRKLLYSNGPTEFKDRVDNSGFDLNISAMFNPNNPYVNDLKKLYPAPNQFAATKETDGGPRETFKWNYDYGTPQAWPDVTFGGVLPNTNSPAEYKKKLVSISRDASTPALTYWLRLFM
;
A
#
# COMPACT_ATOMS: atom_id res chain seq x y z
N MET A 1 13.40 2.46 -0.87
CA MET A 1 12.61 3.30 -1.80
C MET A 1 11.89 2.45 -2.85
N PHE A 2 12.56 1.45 -3.44
CA PHE A 2 11.97 0.46 -4.35
C PHE A 2 10.71 -0.24 -3.81
N LYS A 3 10.72 -0.77 -2.57
CA LYS A 3 9.53 -1.39 -1.94
C LYS A 3 8.36 -0.41 -1.71
N PHE A 4 8.62 0.89 -1.68
CA PHE A 4 7.62 1.93 -1.44
C PHE A 4 6.97 2.40 -2.75
N TRP A 5 7.73 2.50 -3.84
CA TRP A 5 7.23 2.76 -5.20
C TRP A 5 6.58 1.55 -5.86
N TYR A 6 7.21 0.39 -5.69
CA TYR A 6 6.59 -0.89 -5.96
C TYR A 6 5.36 -1.06 -5.07
N GLY A 7 5.41 -0.57 -3.83
CA GLY A 7 4.26 -0.44 -2.94
C GLY A 7 3.21 0.55 -3.43
N ALA A 8 3.50 1.59 -4.21
CA ALA A 8 2.54 2.55 -4.75
C ALA A 8 1.90 2.09 -6.08
N ILE A 9 2.69 1.43 -6.94
CA ILE A 9 2.24 0.75 -8.18
C ILE A 9 1.45 -0.51 -7.82
N CYS A 10 1.96 -1.29 -6.86
CA CYS A 10 1.20 -2.38 -6.27
C CYS A 10 0.08 -1.85 -5.40
N ALA A 11 0.15 -0.71 -4.70
CA ALA A 11 -0.99 -0.16 -3.95
C ALA A 11 -2.06 0.47 -4.83
N SER A 12 -1.80 0.74 -6.12
CA SER A 12 -2.82 1.14 -7.08
C SER A 12 -3.49 -0.10 -7.69
N VAL A 13 -2.71 -1.14 -8.06
CA VAL A 13 -3.24 -2.48 -8.42
C VAL A 13 -3.91 -3.18 -7.23
N LEU A 14 -3.38 -3.00 -6.02
CA LEU A 14 -3.91 -3.38 -4.72
C LEU A 14 -4.75 -2.24 -4.12
N PHE A 15 -5.11 -1.13 -4.76
CA PHE A 15 -6.17 -0.26 -4.20
C PHE A 15 -7.49 -0.80 -4.68
N VAL A 16 -7.52 -1.14 -5.97
CA VAL A 16 -8.61 -1.87 -6.60
C VAL A 16 -8.59 -3.34 -6.16
N GLY A 17 -7.42 -3.97 -6.08
CA GLY A 17 -7.26 -5.37 -5.65
C GLY A 17 -7.28 -5.61 -4.13
N ALA A 18 -6.68 -4.74 -3.29
CA ALA A 18 -6.73 -4.96 -1.83
C ALA A 18 -8.13 -4.81 -1.28
N TYR A 19 -9.00 -4.03 -1.90
CA TYR A 19 -10.34 -3.90 -1.36
C TYR A 19 -11.14 -5.21 -1.50
N PHE A 20 -10.94 -5.95 -2.60
CA PHE A 20 -11.50 -7.29 -2.76
C PHE A 20 -10.71 -8.37 -1.97
N VAL A 21 -9.40 -8.18 -1.75
CA VAL A 21 -8.52 -9.18 -1.12
C VAL A 21 -8.39 -9.03 0.41
N PHE A 22 -8.53 -7.84 0.98
CA PHE A 22 -8.36 -7.62 2.43
C PHE A 22 -9.56 -8.05 3.29
N GLY A 23 -10.65 -8.52 2.68
CA GLY A 23 -11.71 -9.26 3.37
C GLY A 23 -11.39 -10.74 3.62
N MET A 24 -10.38 -11.33 2.98
CA MET A 24 -10.10 -12.77 3.12
C MET A 24 -8.61 -13.09 3.12
N GLN A 25 -8.00 -13.06 4.30
CA GLN A 25 -7.26 -14.25 4.71
C GLN A 25 -8.31 -15.26 5.22
N ALA A 26 -9.13 -15.78 4.31
CA ALA A 26 -9.79 -17.03 4.58
C ALA A 26 -8.66 -18.04 4.78
N LYS A 27 -8.63 -18.71 5.94
CA LYS A 27 -7.95 -20.00 6.04
C LYS A 27 -8.60 -20.87 4.97
N GLY A 28 -7.96 -20.97 3.81
CA GLY A 28 -8.17 -22.10 2.93
C GLY A 28 -7.69 -23.32 3.72
N ASN A 29 -8.60 -23.97 4.44
CA ASN A 29 -8.37 -25.36 4.77
C ASN A 29 -8.26 -26.05 3.41
N HIS A 30 -7.06 -26.53 3.08
CA HIS A 30 -6.87 -27.42 1.95
C HIS A 30 -7.81 -28.62 2.14
N PRO A 31 -8.60 -29.01 1.13
CA PRO A 31 -9.31 -30.28 1.16
C PRO A 31 -8.25 -31.36 0.92
N GLY A 32 -7.56 -31.75 1.99
CA GLY A 32 -6.46 -32.71 1.96
C GLY A 32 -6.68 -33.90 2.88
N ASP A 33 -7.18 -33.69 4.10
CA ASP A 33 -7.18 -34.75 5.12
C ASP A 33 -8.43 -34.70 6.02
N VAL A 34 -9.61 -34.95 5.47
CA VAL A 34 -10.78 -35.30 6.30
C VAL A 34 -11.44 -36.55 5.70
N PRO A 35 -11.67 -37.63 6.47
CA PRO A 35 -12.41 -38.78 5.98
C PRO A 35 -13.77 -38.32 5.44
N VAL A 36 -14.21 -38.93 4.35
CA VAL A 36 -15.55 -38.73 3.78
C VAL A 36 -16.57 -39.11 4.86
N VAL A 37 -17.05 -38.11 5.59
CA VAL A 37 -18.26 -38.23 6.41
C VAL A 37 -19.40 -37.78 5.51
N GLU A 38 -20.34 -38.70 5.25
CA GLU A 38 -21.58 -38.40 4.54
C GLU A 38 -22.19 -37.11 5.07
N GLN A 39 -22.32 -36.11 4.19
CA GLN A 39 -23.00 -34.87 4.54
C GLN A 39 -24.48 -35.23 4.82
N PRO A 40 -25.03 -34.85 5.98
CA PRO A 40 -26.45 -35.01 6.21
C PRO A 40 -27.20 -34.21 5.15
N THR A 41 -28.15 -34.86 4.47
CA THR A 41 -29.13 -34.24 3.59
C THR A 41 -29.85 -33.15 4.34
N ASN A 42 -29.42 -31.89 4.16
CA ASN A 42 -30.11 -30.71 4.65
C ASN A 42 -30.78 -29.99 3.47
N PRO A 43 -31.97 -29.41 3.67
CA PRO A 43 -32.88 -29.04 2.60
C PRO A 43 -32.35 -27.83 1.85
N ILE A 44 -32.10 -27.99 0.55
CA ILE A 44 -31.44 -27.02 -0.33
C ILE A 44 -32.39 -25.92 -0.84
N ASP A 45 -33.68 -25.95 -0.51
CA ASP A 45 -34.68 -25.09 -1.18
C ASP A 45 -35.00 -23.73 -0.52
N SER A 46 -34.39 -23.34 0.60
CA SER A 46 -34.80 -22.12 1.33
C SER A 46 -33.82 -20.93 1.33
N LEU A 47 -32.69 -20.98 0.62
CA LEU A 47 -31.65 -19.93 0.75
C LEU A 47 -31.11 -19.35 -0.57
N SER A 48 -31.75 -19.60 -1.71
CA SER A 48 -31.82 -18.54 -2.71
C SER A 48 -32.70 -17.44 -2.12
N ARG A 49 -32.11 -16.33 -1.68
CA ARG A 49 -32.88 -15.08 -1.65
C ARG A 49 -33.20 -14.78 -3.11
N ALA A 50 -34.32 -15.33 -3.61
CA ALA A 50 -35.03 -14.68 -4.70
C ALA A 50 -35.19 -13.21 -4.26
N PRO A 51 -34.92 -12.22 -5.13
CA PRO A 51 -35.09 -10.80 -4.81
C PRO A 51 -36.56 -10.55 -4.49
N ASN A 52 -36.95 -10.88 -3.27
CA ASN A 52 -38.32 -10.87 -2.83
C ASN A 52 -38.48 -9.62 -1.98
N SER A 53 -39.15 -8.64 -2.59
CA SER A 53 -39.47 -7.28 -2.15
C SER A 53 -38.55 -6.18 -2.67
N ASP A 54 -39.18 -5.06 -3.05
CA ASP A 54 -38.57 -3.79 -3.45
C ASP A 54 -37.65 -3.15 -2.37
N GLY A 55 -37.44 -3.82 -1.23
CA GLY A 55 -36.59 -3.38 -0.13
C GLY A 55 -35.23 -4.07 0.03
N ASP A 56 -34.91 -5.14 -0.73
CA ASP A 56 -33.59 -5.80 -0.65
C ASP A 56 -32.52 -5.06 -1.48
N HIS A 57 -32.08 -3.92 -0.95
CA HIS A 57 -31.11 -3.06 -1.62
C HIS A 57 -29.76 -3.76 -1.89
N GLU A 58 -29.36 -4.68 -1.01
CA GLU A 58 -28.09 -5.41 -1.10
C GLU A 58 -28.13 -6.37 -2.29
N ALA A 59 -29.20 -7.15 -2.45
CA ALA A 59 -29.36 -8.05 -3.58
C ALA A 59 -29.34 -7.29 -4.92
N LYS A 60 -30.01 -6.13 -4.99
CA LYS A 60 -30.03 -5.30 -6.21
C LYS A 60 -28.64 -4.76 -6.57
N LEU A 61 -27.91 -4.24 -5.59
CA LEU A 61 -26.54 -3.74 -5.78
C LEU A 61 -25.58 -4.85 -6.20
N ASN A 62 -25.69 -6.02 -5.57
CA ASN A 62 -24.88 -7.20 -5.90
C ASN A 62 -25.16 -7.68 -7.33
N ALA A 63 -26.42 -7.66 -7.78
CA ALA A 63 -26.78 -8.03 -9.15
C ALA A 63 -26.08 -7.14 -10.19
N PHE A 64 -25.93 -5.83 -9.93
CA PHE A 64 -25.15 -4.96 -10.80
C PHE A 64 -23.70 -5.40 -10.90
N ILE A 65 -23.06 -5.82 -9.80
CA ILE A 65 -21.68 -6.30 -9.81
C ILE A 65 -21.55 -7.66 -10.50
N TYR A 66 -22.44 -8.61 -10.21
CA TYR A 66 -22.43 -9.94 -10.86
C TYR A 66 -22.66 -9.88 -12.37
N SER A 67 -23.33 -8.83 -12.85
CA SER A 67 -23.56 -8.61 -14.28
C SER A 67 -22.30 -8.18 -15.04
N ILE A 68 -21.23 -7.75 -14.34
CA ILE A 68 -19.97 -7.35 -14.98
C ILE A 68 -19.27 -8.60 -15.52
N LYS A 69 -19.18 -8.73 -16.85
CA LYS A 69 -18.44 -9.81 -17.51
C LYS A 69 -17.19 -9.31 -18.22
N THR A 70 -17.18 -8.05 -18.64
CA THR A 70 -16.08 -7.45 -19.39
C THR A 70 -15.70 -6.08 -18.81
N LYS A 71 -14.52 -5.58 -19.19
CA LYS A 71 -14.09 -4.21 -18.87
C LYS A 71 -15.12 -3.15 -19.25
N ALA A 72 -15.85 -3.33 -20.35
CA ALA A 72 -16.84 -2.37 -20.85
C ALA A 72 -18.09 -2.28 -19.95
N ASP A 73 -18.34 -3.28 -19.12
CA ASP A 73 -19.50 -3.33 -18.23
C ASP A 73 -19.24 -2.59 -16.90
N VAL A 74 -17.97 -2.32 -16.56
CA VAL A 74 -17.60 -1.68 -15.30
C VAL A 74 -18.18 -0.27 -15.19
N ASP A 75 -18.04 0.57 -16.22
CA ASP A 75 -18.61 1.93 -16.19
C ASP A 75 -20.14 1.93 -16.12
N LYS A 76 -20.78 0.96 -16.78
CA LYS A 76 -22.24 0.79 -16.72
C LYS A 76 -22.67 0.41 -15.31
N ALA A 77 -21.95 -0.50 -14.65
CA ALA A 77 -22.23 -0.91 -13.27
C ALA A 77 -21.98 0.24 -12.28
N ILE A 78 -20.90 1.02 -12.45
CA ILE A 78 -20.65 2.23 -11.65
C ILE A 78 -21.84 3.20 -11.79
N LYS A 79 -22.30 3.45 -13.02
CA LYS A 79 -23.47 4.31 -13.27
C LYS A 79 -24.72 3.75 -12.60
N ALA A 80 -25.02 2.46 -12.78
CA ALA A 80 -26.20 1.82 -12.20
C ALA A 80 -26.21 1.91 -10.66
N ILE A 81 -25.07 1.67 -10.00
CA ILE A 81 -24.93 1.79 -8.55
C ILE A 81 -25.15 3.25 -8.11
N ASN A 82 -24.58 4.22 -8.83
CA ASN A 82 -24.75 5.64 -8.50
C ASN A 82 -26.20 6.11 -8.67
N ASP A 83 -26.86 5.74 -9.77
CA ASP A 83 -28.26 6.07 -10.04
C ASP A 83 -29.17 5.42 -8.98
N TYR A 84 -28.91 4.16 -8.63
CA TYR A 84 -29.66 3.46 -7.60
C TYR A 84 -29.52 4.11 -6.23
N ALA A 85 -28.31 4.50 -5.84
CA ALA A 85 -28.06 5.22 -4.59
C ALA A 85 -28.64 6.63 -4.59
N GLN A 86 -28.76 7.30 -5.75
CA GLN A 86 -29.46 8.57 -5.85
C GLN A 86 -30.97 8.41 -5.64
N ALA A 87 -31.56 7.34 -6.17
CA ALA A 87 -32.97 7.01 -5.95
C ALA A 87 -33.25 6.53 -4.52
N ASN A 88 -32.23 6.03 -3.81
CA ASN A 88 -32.34 5.48 -2.45
C ASN A 88 -31.41 6.21 -1.47
N PRO A 89 -31.63 7.52 -1.21
CA PRO A 89 -30.72 8.34 -0.40
C PRO A 89 -30.62 7.88 1.07
N THR A 90 -31.66 7.23 1.59
CA THR A 90 -31.73 6.73 2.97
C THR A 90 -31.10 5.34 3.15
N SER A 91 -30.78 4.64 2.06
CA SER A 91 -30.19 3.30 2.13
C SER A 91 -28.69 3.37 2.44
N THR A 92 -28.31 2.97 3.65
CA THR A 92 -26.90 2.88 4.08
C THR A 92 -26.07 2.04 3.12
N ALA A 93 -26.56 0.86 2.73
CA ALA A 93 -25.87 -0.01 1.78
C ALA A 93 -25.64 0.70 0.44
N ALA A 94 -26.67 1.34 -0.14
CA ALA A 94 -26.54 2.03 -1.41
C ALA A 94 -25.53 3.19 -1.34
N GLN A 95 -25.54 3.98 -0.26
CA GLN A 95 -24.57 5.05 -0.08
C GLN A 95 -23.15 4.51 0.10
N ILE A 96 -22.95 3.40 0.82
CA ILE A 96 -21.63 2.78 0.96
C ILE A 96 -21.09 2.31 -0.40
N TYR A 97 -21.91 1.61 -1.19
CA TYR A 97 -21.54 1.12 -2.53
C TYR A 97 -21.22 2.28 -3.48
N LYS A 98 -22.07 3.31 -3.55
CA LYS A 98 -21.82 4.53 -4.34
C LYS A 98 -20.48 5.18 -4.01
N ASN A 99 -20.23 5.41 -2.72
CA ASN A 99 -18.99 6.03 -2.26
C ASN A 99 -17.78 5.14 -2.54
N PHE A 100 -17.97 3.82 -2.55
CA PHE A 100 -16.93 2.85 -2.90
C PHE A 100 -16.57 2.88 -4.39
N VAL A 101 -17.56 2.88 -5.27
CA VAL A 101 -17.32 2.76 -6.72
C VAL A 101 -16.89 4.08 -7.37
N THR A 102 -17.22 5.22 -6.77
CA THR A 102 -16.94 6.54 -7.34
C THR A 102 -15.46 6.75 -7.72
N PRO A 103 -14.46 6.42 -6.88
CA PRO A 103 -13.05 6.61 -7.23
C PRO A 103 -12.51 5.57 -8.23
N VAL A 104 -13.21 4.45 -8.48
CA VAL A 104 -12.72 3.34 -9.32
C VAL A 104 -12.42 3.82 -10.74
N ARG A 105 -13.20 4.75 -11.29
CA ARG A 105 -12.97 5.32 -12.63
C ARG A 105 -11.61 6.00 -12.79
N LEU A 106 -11.04 6.56 -11.73
CA LEU A 106 -9.72 7.19 -11.77
C LEU A 106 -8.59 6.20 -12.11
N PHE A 107 -8.83 4.92 -11.84
CA PHE A 107 -7.87 3.84 -12.05
C PHE A 107 -8.06 3.12 -13.39
N LYS A 108 -8.99 3.56 -14.24
CA LYS A 108 -9.18 3.00 -15.57
C LYS A 108 -7.88 3.08 -16.38
N GLY A 109 -7.43 1.92 -16.86
CA GLY A 109 -6.19 1.74 -17.60
C GLY A 109 -4.92 2.18 -16.86
N MET A 110 -4.95 2.35 -15.53
CA MET A 110 -3.82 2.88 -14.75
C MET A 110 -2.51 2.13 -15.03
N ALA A 111 -2.51 0.79 -15.10
CA ALA A 111 -1.26 0.06 -15.36
C ALA A 111 -0.70 0.36 -16.75
N TRP A 112 -1.57 0.50 -17.76
CA TRP A 112 -1.17 0.95 -19.08
C TRP A 112 -0.68 2.40 -19.05
N ARG A 113 -1.41 3.32 -18.40
CA ARG A 113 -1.05 4.75 -18.29
C ARG A 113 0.31 4.97 -17.62
N LEU A 114 0.74 4.05 -16.75
CA LEU A 114 2.04 4.03 -16.05
C LEU A 114 3.21 3.49 -16.88
N ARG A 115 3.00 3.02 -18.12
CA ARG A 115 4.06 2.42 -18.95
C ARG A 115 5.28 3.32 -19.14
N PHE A 116 5.11 4.65 -19.20
CA PHE A 116 6.23 5.59 -19.31
C PHE A 116 7.26 5.44 -18.17
N LEU A 117 6.81 5.05 -16.97
CA LEU A 117 7.67 4.88 -15.80
C LEU A 117 8.19 3.44 -15.71
N VAL A 118 7.35 2.49 -16.09
CA VAL A 118 7.61 1.07 -15.88
C VAL A 118 8.47 0.47 -16.99
N GLU A 119 8.15 0.73 -18.26
CA GLU A 119 8.83 0.09 -19.40
C GLU A 119 10.29 0.48 -19.54
N PRO A 120 10.67 1.75 -19.34
CA PRO A 120 12.07 2.12 -19.46
C PRO A 120 12.93 1.65 -18.28
N VAL A 121 12.33 1.07 -17.24
CA VAL A 121 13.02 0.58 -16.04
C VAL A 121 12.89 -0.93 -15.96
N ASP A 122 13.90 -1.65 -16.45
CA ASP A 122 13.86 -3.12 -16.60
C ASP A 122 13.40 -3.85 -15.33
N ALA A 123 13.95 -3.48 -14.17
CA ALA A 123 13.56 -4.07 -12.90
C ALA A 123 12.08 -3.82 -12.56
N ALA A 124 11.56 -2.63 -12.83
CA ALA A 124 10.16 -2.30 -12.61
C ALA A 124 9.26 -3.01 -13.64
N TYR A 125 9.69 -3.12 -14.89
CA TYR A 125 9.01 -3.84 -15.96
C TYR A 125 8.86 -5.33 -15.63
N ILE A 126 9.96 -6.03 -15.35
CA ILE A 126 9.97 -7.46 -15.02
C ILE A 126 9.07 -7.74 -13.81
N ALA A 127 9.20 -6.91 -12.78
CA ALA A 127 8.45 -7.06 -11.55
C ALA A 127 6.94 -6.81 -11.77
N SER A 128 6.58 -5.80 -12.56
CA SER A 128 5.20 -5.51 -12.94
C SER A 128 4.59 -6.65 -13.76
N ILE A 129 5.29 -7.14 -14.79
CA ILE A 129 4.84 -8.29 -15.61
C ILE A 129 4.68 -9.54 -14.75
N SER A 130 5.61 -9.80 -13.82
CA SER A 130 5.53 -10.95 -12.92
C SER A 130 4.27 -10.91 -12.06
N TYR A 131 3.90 -9.74 -11.53
CA TYR A 131 2.64 -9.60 -10.78
C TYR A 131 1.40 -9.68 -11.64
N LEU A 132 1.39 -9.06 -12.84
CA LEU A 132 0.28 -9.18 -13.76
C LEU A 132 0.04 -10.65 -14.16
N ARG A 133 1.13 -11.41 -14.38
CA ARG A 133 1.09 -12.86 -14.62
C ARG A 133 0.61 -13.63 -13.40
N ALA A 134 1.12 -13.34 -12.21
CA ALA A 134 0.70 -14.00 -10.97
C ALA A 134 -0.79 -13.78 -10.70
N PHE A 135 -1.30 -12.57 -10.97
CA PHE A 135 -2.72 -12.28 -10.87
C PHE A 135 -3.52 -13.06 -11.93
N LYS A 136 -3.10 -13.05 -13.20
CA LYS A 136 -3.74 -13.84 -14.28
C LYS A 136 -3.70 -15.35 -14.04
N ARG A 137 -2.67 -15.88 -13.39
CA ARG A 137 -2.51 -17.33 -13.15
C ARG A 137 -3.64 -17.95 -12.32
N ASN A 138 -4.35 -17.15 -11.53
CA ASN A 138 -5.49 -17.58 -10.71
C ASN A 138 -6.83 -17.05 -11.26
N SER A 139 -6.93 -16.70 -12.55
CA SER A 139 -8.18 -16.17 -13.13
C SER A 139 -9.31 -17.18 -13.14
N ASP A 140 -8.99 -18.46 -13.28
CA ASP A 140 -9.92 -19.60 -13.23
C ASP A 140 -10.61 -19.77 -11.87
N ARG A 141 -10.01 -19.25 -10.78
CA ARG A 141 -10.47 -19.44 -9.39
C ARG A 141 -11.21 -18.23 -8.81
N ARG A 142 -11.58 -17.25 -9.62
CA ARG A 142 -12.22 -16.02 -9.15
C ARG A 142 -13.43 -15.65 -9.98
N ALA A 143 -14.26 -14.77 -9.41
CA ALA A 143 -15.46 -14.33 -10.08
C ALA A 143 -15.17 -13.55 -11.39
N PRO A 144 -16.00 -13.68 -12.44
CA PRO A 144 -15.81 -12.99 -13.73
C PRO A 144 -15.67 -11.46 -13.60
N HIS A 145 -16.40 -10.85 -12.67
CA HIS A 145 -16.32 -9.40 -12.45
C HIS A 145 -14.97 -8.96 -11.88
N ILE A 146 -14.22 -9.82 -11.19
CA ILE A 146 -12.86 -9.52 -10.73
C ILE A 146 -11.88 -9.50 -11.91
N ASP A 147 -12.05 -10.40 -12.89
CA ASP A 147 -11.29 -10.36 -14.13
C ASP A 147 -11.59 -9.10 -14.95
N ALA A 148 -12.86 -8.73 -15.05
CA ALA A 148 -13.28 -7.51 -15.72
C ALA A 148 -12.72 -6.25 -15.04
N LEU A 149 -12.71 -6.19 -13.71
CA LEU A 149 -12.10 -5.09 -12.96
C LEU A 149 -10.57 -5.05 -13.14
N PHE A 150 -9.91 -6.21 -13.19
CA PHE A 150 -8.49 -6.28 -13.49
C PHE A 150 -8.20 -5.77 -14.90
N ALA A 151 -8.96 -6.21 -15.90
CA ALA A 151 -8.89 -5.69 -17.26
C ALA A 151 -9.14 -4.17 -17.28
N TYR A 152 -10.13 -3.69 -16.53
CA TYR A 152 -10.44 -2.26 -16.41
C TYR A 152 -9.27 -1.42 -15.90
N VAL A 153 -8.51 -1.92 -14.93
CA VAL A 153 -7.33 -1.22 -14.37
C VAL A 153 -6.08 -1.39 -15.25
N THR A 154 -5.97 -2.48 -16.02
CA THR A 154 -4.70 -2.85 -16.67
C THR A 154 -4.68 -2.65 -18.17
N GLU A 155 -5.79 -2.86 -18.86
CA GLU A 155 -5.85 -2.79 -20.32
C GLU A 155 -5.83 -1.33 -20.82
N PRO A 156 -5.26 -1.09 -22.02
CA PRO A 156 -5.22 0.23 -22.64
C PRO A 156 -6.59 0.91 -22.73
N ASN A 157 -6.58 2.24 -22.63
CA ASN A 157 -7.73 3.11 -22.88
C ASN A 157 -7.31 4.31 -23.76
N PRO A 158 -6.83 4.06 -24.99
CA PRO A 158 -6.31 5.10 -25.85
C PRO A 158 -7.40 6.13 -26.20
N GLY A 159 -7.06 7.41 -26.14
CA GLY A 159 -7.97 8.51 -26.47
C GLY A 159 -9.03 8.84 -25.42
N GLU A 160 -9.16 8.04 -24.35
CA GLU A 160 -10.11 8.34 -23.27
C GLU A 160 -9.53 9.36 -22.29
N ASN A 161 -10.32 10.40 -21.99
CA ASN A 161 -9.97 11.40 -20.98
C ASN A 161 -10.47 10.95 -19.59
N ILE A 162 -9.53 10.68 -18.69
CA ILE A 162 -9.79 10.37 -17.28
C ILE A 162 -9.40 11.58 -16.44
N GLU A 163 -10.39 12.39 -16.06
CA GLU A 163 -10.22 13.56 -15.18
C GLU A 163 -9.16 14.58 -15.65
N GLY A 164 -9.11 14.83 -16.96
CA GLY A 164 -8.16 15.76 -17.57
C GLY A 164 -6.87 15.10 -18.07
N GLN A 165 -6.69 13.80 -17.84
CA GLN A 165 -5.53 13.06 -18.34
C GLN A 165 -5.95 12.12 -19.47
N THR A 166 -5.27 12.21 -20.62
CA THR A 166 -5.55 11.38 -21.81
C THR A 166 -4.31 10.57 -22.17
N GLY A 167 -4.47 9.25 -22.33
CA GLY A 167 -3.36 8.38 -22.72
C GLY A 167 -2.37 8.10 -21.59
N LEU A 168 -1.10 7.87 -21.94
CA LEU A 168 -0.03 7.65 -20.96
C LEU A 168 0.30 8.93 -20.20
N PHE A 169 0.68 8.80 -18.93
CA PHE A 169 1.39 9.89 -18.26
C PHE A 169 2.74 10.09 -18.98
N LYS A 170 3.18 11.33 -19.14
CA LYS A 170 4.44 11.65 -19.81
C LYS A 170 5.60 11.80 -18.84
N THR A 171 5.31 12.20 -17.61
CA THR A 171 6.33 12.48 -16.60
C THR A 171 5.91 12.01 -15.21
N ALA A 172 6.88 11.85 -14.31
CA ALA A 172 6.61 11.48 -12.92
C ALA A 172 5.78 12.57 -12.22
N GLY A 173 6.05 13.85 -12.51
CA GLY A 173 5.27 14.98 -12.01
C GLY A 173 3.80 14.92 -12.41
N GLU A 174 3.49 14.56 -13.66
CA GLU A 174 2.10 14.42 -14.13
C GLU A 174 1.34 13.34 -13.33
N LEU A 175 1.98 12.18 -13.10
CA LEU A 175 1.43 11.12 -12.25
C LEU A 175 1.22 11.62 -10.81
N GLN A 176 2.23 12.27 -10.22
CA GLN A 176 2.14 12.80 -8.86
C GLN A 176 1.01 13.81 -8.71
N ASP A 177 0.83 14.69 -9.68
CA ASP A 177 -0.24 15.69 -9.68
C ASP A 177 -1.61 15.05 -9.86
N PHE A 178 -1.75 14.03 -10.71
CA PHE A 178 -2.98 13.26 -10.83
C PHE A 178 -3.34 12.58 -9.50
N MET A 179 -2.37 11.93 -8.85
CA MET A 179 -2.58 11.28 -7.56
C MET A 179 -2.96 12.30 -6.46
N ALA A 180 -2.30 13.44 -6.40
CA ALA A 180 -2.51 14.46 -5.37
C ALA A 180 -3.77 15.31 -5.59
N THR A 181 -4.15 15.59 -6.83
CA THR A 181 -5.24 16.53 -7.14
C THR A 181 -6.55 15.85 -7.56
N LYS A 182 -6.49 14.60 -8.04
CA LYS A 182 -7.68 13.84 -8.45
C LYS A 182 -7.97 12.70 -7.48
N VAL A 183 -7.01 11.80 -7.29
CA VAL A 183 -7.21 10.61 -6.46
C VAL A 183 -7.37 10.98 -4.99
N ALA A 184 -6.47 11.78 -4.41
CA ALA A 184 -6.58 12.19 -3.01
C ALA A 184 -7.87 12.97 -2.73
N VAL A 185 -8.29 13.84 -3.64
CA VAL A 185 -9.55 14.60 -3.52
C VAL A 185 -10.77 13.66 -3.52
N ALA A 186 -10.80 12.68 -4.41
CA ALA A 186 -11.88 11.69 -4.46
C ALA A 186 -11.92 10.82 -3.20
N VAL A 187 -10.76 10.36 -2.71
CA VAL A 187 -10.64 9.57 -1.47
C VAL A 187 -11.07 10.38 -0.25
N LYS A 188 -10.69 11.66 -0.17
CA LYS A 188 -11.13 12.56 0.89
C LYS A 188 -12.65 12.73 0.90
N LYS A 189 -13.25 13.00 -0.26
CA LYS A 189 -14.71 13.10 -0.41
C LYS A 189 -15.43 11.80 -0.01
N GLN A 190 -14.89 10.64 -0.42
CA GLN A 190 -15.39 9.33 -0.04
C GLN A 190 -15.36 9.14 1.49
N ASN A 191 -14.25 9.47 2.14
CA ASN A 191 -14.13 9.35 3.60
C ASN A 191 -15.08 10.29 4.35
N GLU A 192 -15.28 11.53 3.89
CA GLU A 192 -16.27 12.43 4.50
C GLU A 192 -17.70 11.87 4.36
N ALA A 193 -18.02 11.24 3.23
CA ALA A 193 -19.32 10.59 3.05
C ALA A 193 -19.48 9.37 3.98
N TYR A 194 -18.44 8.56 4.17
CA TYR A 194 -18.45 7.47 5.15
C TYR A 194 -18.58 7.96 6.59
N LYS A 195 -17.93 9.08 6.93
CA LYS A 195 -18.09 9.72 8.24
C LYS A 195 -19.55 10.12 8.48
N ALA A 196 -20.20 10.74 7.50
CA ALA A 196 -21.62 11.10 7.61
C ALA A 196 -22.52 9.89 7.85
N ILE A 197 -22.27 8.78 7.16
CA ILE A 197 -22.98 7.50 7.36
C ILE A 197 -22.77 6.97 8.78
N LEU A 198 -21.54 6.99 9.30
CA LEU A 198 -21.25 6.56 10.66
C LEU A 198 -21.91 7.45 11.71
N THR A 199 -22.01 8.77 11.46
CA THR A 199 -22.68 9.71 12.36
C THR A 199 -24.20 9.49 12.39
N SER A 200 -24.83 9.15 11.26
CA SER A 200 -26.27 8.83 11.24
C SER A 200 -26.59 7.44 11.77
N HIS A 201 -25.65 6.49 11.68
CA HIS A 201 -25.79 5.12 12.19
C HIS A 201 -25.47 5.07 13.69
N ALA A 202 -26.37 5.59 14.52
CA ALA A 202 -26.18 5.85 15.94
C ALA A 202 -25.80 4.62 16.82
N ASN A 203 -25.90 3.38 16.30
CA ASN A 203 -25.60 2.16 17.03
C ASN A 203 -24.46 1.35 16.39
N ASN A 204 -23.31 1.29 17.07
CA ASN A 204 -22.13 0.55 16.60
C ASN A 204 -22.29 -0.98 16.62
N ASP A 205 -23.33 -1.50 17.28
CA ASP A 205 -23.61 -2.92 17.40
C ASP A 205 -24.53 -3.46 16.30
N VAL A 206 -25.10 -2.58 15.48
CA VAL A 206 -25.98 -2.94 14.36
C VAL A 206 -25.15 -2.95 13.07
N PRO A 207 -25.25 -3.99 12.22
CA PRO A 207 -24.59 -4.00 10.92
C PRO A 207 -25.03 -2.81 10.07
N LEU A 208 -24.09 -2.25 9.30
CA LEU A 208 -24.38 -1.25 8.28
C LEU A 208 -25.12 -1.88 7.09
N PHE A 209 -24.77 -3.13 6.76
CA PHE A 209 -25.40 -3.99 5.76
C PHE A 209 -24.80 -5.41 5.84
N ASN A 210 -25.38 -6.37 5.11
CA ASN A 210 -24.82 -7.70 4.91
C ASN A 210 -24.04 -7.78 3.58
N PHE A 211 -22.74 -8.05 3.68
CA PHE A 211 -21.85 -8.24 2.54
C PHE A 211 -21.97 -9.66 1.97
N ASP A 212 -22.14 -9.78 0.65
CA ASP A 212 -22.11 -11.08 -0.05
C ASP A 212 -20.67 -11.48 -0.36
N ALA A 213 -20.15 -12.50 0.33
CA ALA A 213 -18.84 -13.06 0.07
C ALA A 213 -18.67 -13.61 -1.37
N GLY A 214 -19.78 -13.90 -2.06
CA GLY A 214 -19.81 -14.27 -3.47
C GLY A 214 -19.29 -13.17 -4.40
N LEU A 215 -19.31 -11.90 -3.97
CA LEU A 215 -18.66 -10.81 -4.70
C LEU A 215 -17.13 -10.95 -4.75
N VAL A 216 -16.52 -11.81 -3.93
CA VAL A 216 -15.07 -12.03 -3.96
C VAL A 216 -14.74 -13.39 -4.56
N LEU A 217 -15.41 -14.43 -4.09
CA LEU A 217 -15.13 -15.82 -4.47
C LEU A 217 -15.76 -16.22 -5.80
N GLY A 218 -16.87 -15.57 -6.18
CA GLY A 218 -17.70 -15.96 -7.32
C GLY A 218 -18.92 -16.75 -6.89
N GLU A 219 -20.01 -16.61 -7.65
CA GLU A 219 -21.30 -17.21 -7.31
C GLU A 219 -21.24 -18.75 -7.29
N SER A 220 -20.51 -19.35 -8.24
CA SER A 220 -20.30 -20.80 -8.32
C SER A 220 -19.48 -21.33 -7.14
N GLU A 221 -18.38 -20.65 -6.80
CA GLU A 221 -17.50 -21.08 -5.70
C GLU A 221 -18.22 -20.99 -4.35
N VAL A 222 -18.97 -19.92 -4.08
CA VAL A 222 -19.72 -19.81 -2.83
C VAL A 222 -20.84 -20.83 -2.72
N LYS A 223 -21.49 -21.19 -3.83
CA LYS A 223 -22.46 -22.30 -3.84
C LYS A 223 -21.81 -23.64 -3.46
N ASN A 224 -20.53 -23.83 -3.81
CA ASN A 224 -19.83 -25.11 -3.68
C ASN A 224 -18.91 -25.25 -2.44
N THR A 225 -18.38 -24.15 -1.89
CA THR A 225 -17.32 -24.19 -0.84
C THR A 225 -17.70 -23.57 0.50
N ALA A 226 -18.82 -22.85 0.59
CA ALA A 226 -19.27 -22.26 1.83
C ALA A 226 -20.53 -22.96 2.33
N SER A 227 -20.59 -23.28 3.63
CA SER A 227 -21.89 -23.33 4.30
C SER A 227 -22.64 -22.06 3.92
N GLN A 228 -23.86 -22.15 3.39
CA GLN A 228 -24.64 -20.97 2.98
C GLN A 228 -24.82 -19.96 4.12
N THR A 229 -24.69 -20.40 5.38
CA THR A 229 -24.62 -19.55 6.58
C THR A 229 -23.43 -18.57 6.59
N MET A 230 -22.41 -18.80 5.77
CA MET A 230 -21.16 -18.03 5.70
C MET A 230 -21.11 -17.08 4.49
N ARG A 231 -22.11 -17.10 3.60
CA ARG A 231 -22.16 -16.26 2.41
C ARG A 231 -22.38 -14.79 2.77
N TRP A 232 -23.31 -14.53 3.68
CA TRP A 232 -23.67 -13.19 4.11
C TRP A 232 -22.90 -12.83 5.38
N ARG A 233 -22.09 -11.78 5.29
CA ARG A 233 -21.24 -11.32 6.38
C ARG A 233 -21.68 -9.96 6.87
N LYS A 234 -21.85 -9.81 8.18
CA LYS A 234 -22.22 -8.54 8.81
C LYS A 234 -21.08 -7.53 8.64
N PHE A 235 -21.32 -6.47 7.87
CA PHE A 235 -20.41 -5.35 7.76
C PHE A 235 -20.76 -4.34 8.85
N MET A 236 -19.78 -3.97 9.67
CA MET A 236 -19.99 -3.27 10.94
C MET A 236 -19.36 -1.88 10.88
N PRO A 237 -19.80 -0.92 11.70
CA PRO A 237 -19.18 0.41 11.80
C PRO A 237 -17.65 0.38 11.97
N GLY A 238 -17.12 -0.51 12.81
CA GLY A 238 -15.67 -0.68 12.97
C GLY A 238 -14.94 -1.15 11.70
N HIS A 239 -15.60 -1.93 10.82
CA HIS A 239 -15.04 -2.32 9.52
C HIS A 239 -14.92 -1.10 8.60
N LEU A 240 -15.93 -0.22 8.58
CA LEU A 240 -15.92 1.02 7.80
C LEU A 240 -14.83 1.98 8.30
N LYS A 241 -14.69 2.14 9.62
CA LYS A 241 -13.60 2.94 10.23
C LYS A 241 -12.23 2.38 9.86
N GLY A 242 -12.06 1.05 9.91
CA GLY A 242 -10.83 0.39 9.48
C GLY A 242 -10.50 0.62 8.01
N LEU A 243 -11.52 0.66 7.15
CA LEU A 243 -11.39 1.03 5.76
C LEU A 243 -10.95 2.50 5.58
N MET A 244 -11.64 3.43 6.25
CA MET A 244 -11.31 4.86 6.21
C MET A 244 -9.86 5.09 6.65
N ALA A 245 -9.41 4.39 7.70
CA ALA A 245 -8.03 4.43 8.16
C ALA A 245 -7.03 4.01 7.08
N ASN A 246 -7.30 2.93 6.34
CA ASN A 246 -6.46 2.48 5.22
C ASN A 246 -6.41 3.53 4.10
N MET A 247 -7.56 4.12 3.76
CA MET A 247 -7.68 5.13 2.71
C MET A 247 -6.88 6.39 3.05
N TYR A 248 -7.03 6.89 4.28
CA TYR A 248 -6.26 8.03 4.78
C TYR A 248 -4.76 7.76 4.85
N GLU A 249 -4.35 6.57 5.29
CA GLU A 249 -2.93 6.20 5.36
C GLU A 249 -2.28 6.22 3.97
N ARG A 250 -2.92 5.58 2.99
CA ARG A 250 -2.39 5.54 1.62
C ARG A 250 -2.43 6.91 0.95
N MET A 251 -3.47 7.72 1.20
CA MET A 251 -3.54 9.11 0.74
C MET A 251 -2.39 9.94 1.33
N GLY A 252 -2.13 9.80 2.64
CA GLY A 252 -1.04 10.49 3.31
C GLY A 252 0.33 10.13 2.75
N LEU A 253 0.60 8.84 2.54
CA LEU A 253 1.84 8.38 1.91
C LEU A 253 1.98 8.87 0.46
N GLY A 254 0.88 8.86 -0.31
CA GLY A 254 0.84 9.37 -1.67
C GLY A 254 1.14 10.88 -1.75
N LEU A 255 0.60 11.68 -0.84
CA LEU A 255 0.87 13.12 -0.74
C LEU A 255 2.31 13.40 -0.29
N TYR A 256 2.85 12.60 0.62
CA TYR A 256 4.27 12.68 1.00
C TYR A 256 5.16 12.47 -0.23
N ILE A 257 4.92 11.40 -0.97
CA ILE A 257 5.59 11.09 -2.24
C ILE A 257 5.45 12.24 -3.25
N ALA A 258 4.23 12.75 -3.45
CA ALA A 258 3.94 13.80 -4.41
C ALA A 258 4.62 15.13 -4.07
N SER A 259 5.16 15.24 -2.85
CA SER A 259 5.89 16.42 -2.39
C SER A 259 7.31 16.52 -2.95
N TYR A 260 7.89 15.43 -3.46
CA TYR A 260 9.27 15.36 -3.93
C TYR A 260 9.38 15.24 -5.45
N ASP A 261 10.40 15.82 -6.07
CA ASP A 261 10.63 15.73 -7.53
C ASP A 261 11.22 14.36 -7.86
N LEU A 262 10.60 13.67 -8.83
CA LEU A 262 10.93 12.31 -9.23
C LEU A 262 11.20 12.19 -10.72
N GLU A 263 11.43 13.31 -11.41
CA GLU A 263 11.63 13.32 -12.85
C GLU A 263 12.88 12.50 -13.26
N ALA A 264 13.86 12.37 -12.36
CA ALA A 264 15.04 11.54 -12.60
C ALA A 264 14.93 10.08 -12.09
N LEU A 265 13.73 9.62 -11.68
CA LEU A 265 13.55 8.28 -11.13
C LEU A 265 14.02 7.19 -12.11
N GLN A 266 13.64 7.29 -13.38
CA GLN A 266 14.06 6.33 -14.41
C GLN A 266 15.59 6.25 -14.52
N TYR A 267 16.27 7.41 -14.60
CA TYR A 267 17.73 7.46 -14.67
C TYR A 267 18.37 6.79 -13.45
N PHE A 268 17.88 7.12 -12.25
CA PHE A 268 18.36 6.55 -11.00
C PHE A 268 18.24 5.01 -11.01
N MET A 269 17.07 4.50 -11.36
CA MET A 269 16.78 3.06 -11.34
C MET A 269 17.56 2.28 -12.40
N ASN A 270 17.70 2.83 -13.60
CA ASN A 270 18.46 2.20 -14.68
C ASN A 270 19.94 2.18 -14.38
N THR A 271 20.46 3.25 -13.77
CA THR A 271 21.87 3.29 -13.36
C THR A 271 22.16 2.24 -12.29
N LEU A 272 21.27 2.08 -11.30
CA LEU A 272 21.42 1.01 -10.30
C LEU A 272 21.30 -0.38 -10.91
N THR A 273 20.34 -0.59 -11.82
CA THR A 273 20.14 -1.90 -12.49
C THR A 273 21.35 -2.27 -13.35
N ALA A 274 21.88 -1.32 -14.14
CA ALA A 274 23.06 -1.53 -14.95
C ALA A 274 24.29 -1.86 -14.11
N ARG A 275 24.48 -1.18 -12.97
CA ARG A 275 25.56 -1.50 -12.02
C ARG A 275 25.38 -2.85 -11.32
N SER A 276 24.13 -3.34 -11.23
CA SER A 276 23.81 -4.62 -10.58
C SER A 276 24.09 -5.84 -11.48
N LEU A 277 24.31 -5.64 -12.78
CA LEU A 277 24.56 -6.73 -13.73
C LEU A 277 26.05 -6.74 -14.11
N VAL A 278 26.81 -7.66 -13.52
CA VAL A 278 28.23 -7.83 -13.82
C VAL A 278 28.39 -9.09 -14.65
N ALA A 279 29.04 -9.00 -15.82
CA ALA A 279 29.29 -10.19 -16.64
C ALA A 279 30.20 -11.17 -15.87
N LYS A 280 29.82 -12.45 -15.81
CA LYS A 280 30.65 -13.49 -15.22
C LYS A 280 31.97 -13.57 -15.99
N LYS A 281 33.09 -13.46 -15.27
CA LYS A 281 34.45 -13.63 -15.85
C LYS A 281 34.86 -15.10 -16.04
N SER A 282 34.09 -16.07 -15.54
CA SER A 282 34.46 -17.49 -15.62
C SER A 282 33.91 -18.18 -16.87
N THR A 283 34.72 -19.08 -17.43
CA THR A 283 34.34 -20.05 -18.47
C THR A 283 33.07 -20.78 -18.07
N VAL A 284 32.08 -20.76 -18.96
CA VAL A 284 30.84 -21.54 -18.86
C VAL A 284 31.21 -23.00 -18.59
N ASP A 285 31.10 -23.44 -17.35
CA ASP A 285 31.36 -24.83 -16.99
C ASP A 285 30.23 -25.67 -17.59
N ALA A 286 30.56 -26.50 -18.56
CA ALA A 286 29.65 -27.28 -19.39
C ALA A 286 28.76 -28.25 -18.58
N LYS A 287 29.00 -28.37 -17.27
CA LYS A 287 28.24 -29.23 -16.35
C LYS A 287 27.08 -28.53 -15.63
N THR A 288 26.94 -27.21 -15.74
CA THR A 288 25.85 -26.48 -15.07
C THR A 288 24.57 -26.61 -15.90
N LYS A 289 23.65 -27.47 -15.46
CA LYS A 289 22.32 -27.65 -16.08
C LYS A 289 21.67 -26.28 -16.33
N ALA A 290 21.27 -26.07 -17.59
CA ALA A 290 20.71 -24.83 -18.13
C ALA A 290 19.40 -24.41 -17.43
N GLY A 291 19.51 -23.80 -16.25
CA GLY A 291 18.36 -23.35 -15.46
C GLY A 291 17.95 -21.89 -15.70
N ASN A 292 18.85 -21.02 -16.17
CA ASN A 292 18.50 -19.64 -16.54
C ASN A 292 19.67 -18.95 -17.27
N LEU A 293 19.46 -18.43 -18.48
CA LEU A 293 20.49 -17.76 -19.28
C LEU A 293 21.12 -16.58 -18.52
N VAL A 294 20.29 -15.80 -17.80
CA VAL A 294 20.71 -14.61 -17.04
C VAL A 294 21.68 -14.96 -15.91
N THR A 295 21.38 -16.00 -15.11
CA THR A 295 22.27 -16.43 -14.01
C THR A 295 23.50 -17.19 -14.49
N THR A 296 23.53 -17.59 -15.77
CA THR A 296 24.66 -18.26 -16.41
C THR A 296 25.66 -17.26 -16.97
N VAL A 297 25.19 -16.09 -17.42
CA VAL A 297 26.01 -15.04 -18.07
C VAL A 297 26.37 -13.89 -17.13
N PHE A 298 25.54 -13.60 -16.12
CA PHE A 298 25.75 -12.49 -15.19
C PHE A 298 25.85 -12.95 -13.74
N ASP A 299 26.75 -12.33 -12.98
CA ASP A 299 26.68 -12.21 -11.53
C ASP A 299 25.75 -11.05 -11.20
N VAL A 300 24.82 -11.29 -10.27
CA VAL A 300 23.93 -10.25 -9.75
C VAL A 300 24.65 -9.57 -8.60
N HIS A 301 25.20 -8.39 -8.87
CA HIS A 301 25.77 -7.50 -7.87
C HIS A 301 24.65 -6.74 -7.15
N LEU A 302 24.49 -6.95 -5.85
CA LEU A 302 23.54 -6.16 -5.05
C LEU A 302 24.18 -4.83 -4.69
N GLN A 303 23.67 -3.75 -5.28
CA GLN A 303 24.15 -2.39 -5.02
C GLN A 303 24.18 -2.09 -3.51
N SER A 304 25.36 -1.70 -3.03
CA SER A 304 25.61 -1.27 -1.67
C SER A 304 25.02 0.12 -1.39
N PRO A 305 24.75 0.48 -0.12
CA PRO A 305 24.34 1.83 0.24
C PRO A 305 25.32 2.92 -0.21
N LYS A 306 26.62 2.60 -0.26
CA LYS A 306 27.67 3.49 -0.75
C LYS A 306 27.45 3.84 -2.22
N GLU A 307 27.20 2.86 -3.09
CA GLU A 307 26.98 3.09 -4.52
C GLU A 307 25.70 3.91 -4.78
N VAL A 308 24.67 3.71 -3.96
CA VAL A 308 23.44 4.53 -3.98
C VAL A 308 23.76 5.98 -3.60
N SER A 309 24.54 6.19 -2.53
CA SER A 309 24.99 7.53 -2.14
C SER A 309 25.85 8.20 -3.21
N GLU A 310 26.78 7.48 -3.84
CA GLU A 310 27.61 8.00 -4.93
C GLU A 310 26.76 8.47 -6.11
N LEU A 311 25.75 7.69 -6.48
CA LEU A 311 24.81 8.07 -7.54
C LEU A 311 24.03 9.33 -7.15
N LEU A 312 23.44 9.37 -5.97
CA LEU A 312 22.68 10.55 -5.51
C LEU A 312 23.55 11.81 -5.39
N SER A 313 24.78 11.65 -4.90
CA SER A 313 25.79 12.72 -4.82
C SER A 313 26.15 13.24 -6.21
N SER A 314 26.35 12.35 -7.18
CA SER A 314 26.63 12.74 -8.57
C SER A 314 25.45 13.50 -9.20
N MET A 315 24.22 13.08 -8.92
CA MET A 315 23.01 13.74 -9.41
C MET A 315 22.86 15.14 -8.83
N GLY A 316 23.19 15.33 -7.54
CA GLY A 316 23.18 16.65 -6.89
C GLY A 316 24.15 17.67 -7.49
N LYS A 317 25.25 17.22 -8.11
CA LYS A 317 26.25 18.11 -8.74
C LYS A 317 25.80 18.72 -10.07
N VAL A 318 24.76 18.18 -10.71
CA VAL A 318 24.30 18.61 -12.06
C VAL A 318 23.46 19.91 -12.01
N GLY A 319 23.24 20.48 -10.83
CA GLY A 319 22.52 21.73 -10.61
C GLY A 319 20.99 21.62 -10.76
N ASN A 320 20.25 22.53 -10.10
CA ASN A 320 18.79 22.44 -9.95
C ASN A 320 17.98 22.75 -11.22
N LYS A 321 18.62 23.20 -12.30
CA LYS A 321 17.95 23.34 -13.62
C LYS A 321 17.73 21.97 -14.29
N ASN A 322 18.53 20.96 -13.93
CA ASN A 322 18.42 19.59 -14.44
C ASN A 322 17.52 18.73 -13.55
N ALA A 323 16.73 17.83 -14.14
CA ALA A 323 15.91 16.85 -13.41
C ALA A 323 16.73 16.01 -12.41
N LYS A 324 17.96 15.64 -12.76
CA LYS A 324 18.88 14.90 -11.88
C LYS A 324 19.20 15.68 -10.61
N GLY A 325 19.49 16.98 -10.72
CA GLY A 325 19.77 17.84 -9.57
C GLY A 325 18.56 18.00 -8.64
N ARG A 326 17.36 18.07 -9.22
CA ARG A 326 16.11 18.19 -8.46
C ARG A 326 15.59 16.89 -7.88
N PHE A 327 16.07 15.72 -8.29
CA PHE A 327 15.59 14.45 -7.76
C PHE A 327 15.58 14.42 -6.23
N LEU A 328 14.46 14.03 -5.63
CA LEU A 328 14.22 14.01 -4.17
C LEU A 328 14.28 15.39 -3.47
N THR A 329 14.20 16.49 -4.22
CA THR A 329 13.97 17.84 -3.66
C THR A 329 12.49 18.14 -3.58
N LEU A 330 12.07 19.03 -2.66
CA LEU A 330 10.67 19.43 -2.58
C LEU A 330 10.22 20.14 -3.87
N ARG A 331 9.06 19.72 -4.40
CA ARG A 331 8.37 20.36 -5.51
C ARG A 331 7.76 21.71 -5.07
N PRO A 332 7.56 22.68 -5.98
CA PRO A 332 6.97 23.97 -5.63
C PRO A 332 5.63 23.86 -4.87
N ALA A 333 4.73 22.97 -5.28
CA ALA A 333 3.44 22.76 -4.61
C ALA A 333 3.56 22.27 -3.15
N ALA A 334 4.66 21.60 -2.79
CA ALA A 334 4.97 21.21 -1.42
C ALA A 334 5.73 22.29 -0.65
N LYS A 335 6.54 23.11 -1.34
CA LYS A 335 7.21 24.29 -0.75
C LYS A 335 6.22 25.34 -0.28
N THR A 336 5.08 25.48 -0.96
CA THR A 336 3.95 26.31 -0.49
C THR A 336 3.13 25.63 0.62
N GLY A 337 3.60 24.51 1.18
CA GLY A 337 3.01 23.79 2.32
C GLY A 337 1.84 22.85 1.98
N LYS A 338 1.35 22.79 0.74
CA LYS A 338 0.06 22.14 0.45
C LYS A 338 0.07 20.62 0.67
N TYR A 339 0.99 19.88 0.03
CA TYR A 339 0.96 18.41 0.07
C TYR A 339 1.58 17.80 1.33
N LEU A 340 2.65 18.39 1.86
CA LEU A 340 3.35 17.82 3.01
C LEU A 340 2.53 17.97 4.31
N ILE A 341 1.82 19.09 4.47
CA ILE A 341 0.91 19.31 5.61
C ILE A 341 -0.33 18.41 5.48
N GLU A 342 -0.92 18.32 4.29
CA GLU A 342 -2.06 17.43 4.05
C GLU A 342 -1.69 15.95 4.21
N SER A 343 -0.45 15.57 3.89
CA SER A 343 0.10 14.24 4.17
C SER A 343 0.06 13.92 5.67
N LEU A 344 0.61 14.82 6.51
CA LEU A 344 0.61 14.63 7.96
C LEU A 344 -0.82 14.58 8.53
N ALA A 345 -1.71 15.47 8.09
CA ALA A 345 -3.11 15.48 8.49
C ALA A 345 -3.82 14.16 8.13
N SER A 346 -3.53 13.62 6.94
CA SER A 346 -4.08 12.33 6.49
C SER A 346 -3.57 11.17 7.33
N ILE A 347 -2.27 11.12 7.65
CA ILE A 347 -1.69 10.06 8.49
C ILE A 347 -2.24 10.15 9.93
N ARG A 348 -2.48 11.37 10.44
CA ARG A 348 -3.15 11.62 11.73
C ARG A 348 -4.60 11.12 11.73
N ASN A 349 -5.37 11.41 10.68
CA ASN A 349 -6.72 10.85 10.53
C ASN A 349 -6.71 9.32 10.45
N ALA A 350 -5.73 8.74 9.74
CA ALA A 350 -5.60 7.31 9.63
C ALA A 350 -5.43 6.61 10.99
N VAL A 351 -4.56 7.14 11.86
CA VAL A 351 -4.37 6.53 13.19
C VAL A 351 -5.60 6.68 14.09
N ASN A 352 -6.32 7.81 14.03
CA ASN A 352 -7.54 8.00 14.82
C ASN A 352 -8.63 7.02 14.41
N TYR A 353 -8.95 6.92 13.12
CA TYR A 353 -9.93 5.95 12.63
C TYR A 353 -9.49 4.51 12.90
N ARG A 354 -8.18 4.22 12.93
CA ARG A 354 -7.67 2.91 13.32
C ARG A 354 -7.91 2.61 14.80
N ILE A 355 -7.74 3.58 15.69
CA ILE A 355 -8.03 3.44 17.12
C ILE A 355 -9.52 3.20 17.33
N GLU A 356 -10.38 3.98 16.69
CA GLU A 356 -11.83 3.79 16.78
C GLU A 356 -12.25 2.42 16.23
N ALA A 357 -11.71 2.02 15.07
CA ALA A 357 -11.94 0.69 14.51
C ALA A 357 -11.47 -0.42 15.46
N HIS A 358 -10.30 -0.27 16.09
CA HIS A 358 -9.79 -1.25 17.06
C HIS A 358 -10.75 -1.42 18.23
N LYS A 359 -11.23 -0.33 18.83
CA LYS A 359 -12.17 -0.37 19.96
C LYS A 359 -13.49 -1.07 19.58
N ASP A 360 -14.04 -0.74 18.41
CA ASP A 360 -15.26 -1.39 17.91
C ASP A 360 -15.03 -2.89 17.65
N MET A 361 -13.88 -3.26 17.08
CA MET A 361 -13.54 -4.65 16.80
C MET A 361 -13.23 -5.45 18.08
N GLU A 362 -12.65 -4.83 19.11
CA GLU A 362 -12.43 -5.48 20.41
C GLU A 362 -13.77 -5.79 21.09
N ALA A 363 -14.72 -4.84 21.08
CA ALA A 363 -16.09 -5.10 21.53
C ALA A 363 -16.76 -6.23 20.73
N LEU A 364 -16.54 -6.27 19.41
CA LEU A 364 -17.08 -7.30 18.53
C LEU A 364 -16.46 -8.68 18.79
N ALA A 365 -15.16 -8.75 19.11
CA ALA A 365 -14.45 -9.99 19.43
C ALA A 365 -15.07 -10.70 20.65
N ASN A 366 -15.56 -9.91 21.62
CA ASN A 366 -16.18 -10.43 22.84
C ASN A 366 -17.58 -11.03 22.63
N LYS A 367 -18.24 -10.78 21.48
CA LYS A 367 -19.60 -11.25 21.20
C LYS A 367 -19.68 -12.69 20.66
N GLY A 368 -18.56 -13.37 20.44
CA GLY A 368 -18.52 -14.72 19.86
C GLY A 368 -18.86 -14.74 18.36
N ASN A 369 -18.99 -15.93 17.76
CA ASN A 369 -19.37 -16.16 16.35
C ASN A 369 -18.64 -15.29 15.31
N GLN A 370 -17.31 -15.14 15.42
CA GLN A 370 -16.50 -14.28 14.55
C GLN A 370 -16.66 -14.55 13.04
N LYS A 371 -17.06 -15.77 12.70
CA LYS A 371 -17.42 -16.19 11.36
C LYS A 371 -18.55 -15.36 10.74
N GLU A 372 -19.50 -14.81 11.49
CA GLU A 372 -20.62 -14.05 10.90
C GLU A 372 -20.22 -12.67 10.37
N TYR A 373 -19.05 -12.16 10.75
CA TYR A 373 -18.63 -10.80 10.45
C TYR A 373 -17.78 -10.73 9.18
N PHE A 374 -17.80 -9.56 8.55
CA PHE A 374 -17.03 -9.28 7.33
C PHE A 374 -15.54 -9.58 7.51
N ALA A 375 -14.99 -9.23 8.67
CA ALA A 375 -13.66 -9.65 9.06
C ALA A 375 -13.67 -10.20 10.49
N ASP A 376 -12.80 -11.17 10.74
CA ASP A 376 -12.59 -11.73 12.07
C ASP A 376 -11.96 -10.66 12.98
N ALA A 377 -12.70 -10.23 14.00
CA ALA A 377 -12.30 -9.13 14.86
C ALA A 377 -11.15 -9.54 15.78
N THR A 378 -11.14 -10.78 16.29
CA THR A 378 -10.07 -11.35 17.10
C THR A 378 -8.74 -11.37 16.34
N PHE A 379 -8.79 -11.76 15.06
CA PHE A 379 -7.60 -11.74 14.21
C PHE A 379 -7.11 -10.32 13.91
N LEU A 380 -8.01 -9.36 13.72
CA LEU A 380 -7.62 -7.98 13.43
C LEU A 380 -6.98 -7.29 14.65
N THR A 381 -7.54 -7.46 15.85
CA THR A 381 -7.07 -6.79 17.08
C THR A 381 -5.79 -7.42 17.65
N SER A 382 -5.53 -8.70 17.39
CA SER A 382 -4.31 -9.40 17.83
C SER A 382 -3.04 -9.05 17.04
N ARG A 383 -3.16 -8.32 15.93
CA ARG A 383 -2.00 -7.94 15.11
C ARG A 383 -1.09 -6.96 15.86
N PRO A 384 0.23 -7.22 15.98
CA PRO A 384 1.13 -6.38 16.76
C PRO A 384 1.10 -4.88 16.41
N ALA A 385 0.95 -4.55 15.11
CA ALA A 385 0.91 -3.18 14.62
C ALA A 385 -0.44 -2.46 14.78
N ILE A 386 -1.46 -3.15 15.28
CA ILE A 386 -2.85 -2.69 15.43
C ILE A 386 -3.32 -2.82 16.88
N THR A 387 -2.46 -3.20 17.83
CA THR A 387 -2.83 -3.16 19.27
C THR A 387 -3.13 -1.74 19.72
N LEU A 388 -4.07 -1.55 20.66
CA LEU A 388 -4.42 -0.23 21.16
C LEU A 388 -3.20 0.54 21.68
N ALA A 389 -2.32 -0.12 22.45
CA ALA A 389 -1.09 0.47 22.96
C ALA A 389 -0.16 0.98 21.84
N ALA A 390 0.05 0.18 20.77
CA ALA A 390 0.88 0.60 19.64
C ALA A 390 0.24 1.76 18.85
N LEU A 391 -1.08 1.75 18.68
CA LEU A 391 -1.81 2.81 17.99
C LEU A 391 -1.81 4.11 18.79
N GLU A 392 -2.00 4.04 20.10
CA GLU A 392 -1.99 5.20 21.00
C GLU A 392 -0.60 5.83 21.08
N LYS A 393 0.45 5.00 21.17
CA LYS A 393 1.84 5.45 21.05
C LYS A 393 2.08 6.13 19.70
N ARG A 394 1.62 5.53 18.60
CA ARG A 394 1.71 6.12 17.25
C ARG A 394 0.99 7.46 17.17
N ARG A 395 -0.22 7.57 17.74
CA ARG A 395 -1.01 8.80 17.80
C ARG A 395 -0.23 9.89 18.53
N LYS A 396 0.29 9.60 19.74
CA LYS A 396 1.13 10.53 20.52
C LYS A 396 2.30 11.08 19.69
N LEU A 397 3.05 10.20 19.03
CA LEU A 397 4.20 10.59 18.21
C LEU A 397 3.83 11.43 16.98
N LEU A 398 2.71 11.13 16.32
CA LEU A 398 2.25 11.87 15.13
C LEU A 398 1.63 13.23 15.46
N TYR A 399 0.92 13.33 16.59
CA TYR A 399 0.22 14.55 17.01
C TYR A 399 1.11 15.57 17.69
N SER A 400 2.29 15.17 18.14
CA SER A 400 3.27 16.11 18.64
C SER A 400 3.76 17.05 17.55
N ASN A 401 4.00 18.31 17.93
CA ASN A 401 4.61 19.33 17.10
C ASN A 401 6.09 19.58 17.49
N GLY A 402 6.69 18.65 18.23
CA GLY A 402 8.07 18.75 18.69
C GLY A 402 8.63 17.41 19.21
N PRO A 403 9.83 17.43 19.80
CA PRO A 403 10.43 16.27 20.45
C PRO A 403 9.48 15.62 21.45
N THR A 404 9.34 14.31 21.36
CA THR A 404 8.45 13.51 22.19
C THR A 404 9.15 12.25 22.62
N GLU A 405 9.10 11.96 23.91
CA GLU A 405 9.70 10.74 24.46
C GLU A 405 9.15 9.49 23.76
N PHE A 406 10.07 8.72 23.20
CA PHE A 406 9.87 7.37 22.71
C PHE A 406 10.57 6.40 23.65
N LYS A 407 9.81 5.43 24.14
CA LYS A 407 10.32 4.36 24.99
C LYS A 407 10.35 3.05 24.23
N ASP A 408 11.50 2.41 24.15
CA ASP A 408 11.65 1.11 23.52
C ASP A 408 10.88 0.03 24.28
N ARG A 409 10.17 -0.84 23.56
CA ARG A 409 9.39 -1.93 24.16
C ARG A 409 10.22 -3.10 24.69
N VAL A 410 11.47 -3.27 24.24
CA VAL A 410 12.30 -4.45 24.57
C VAL A 410 13.28 -4.16 25.70
N ASP A 411 14.05 -3.07 25.61
CA ASP A 411 15.05 -2.71 26.63
C ASP A 411 14.65 -1.50 27.47
N ASN A 412 13.45 -0.95 27.27
CA ASN A 412 12.88 0.15 28.03
C ASN A 412 13.70 1.47 27.94
N SER A 413 14.66 1.56 27.02
CA SER A 413 15.45 2.77 26.81
C SER A 413 14.59 3.89 26.24
N GLY A 414 14.83 5.13 26.71
CA GLY A 414 14.10 6.32 26.31
C GLY A 414 14.95 7.25 25.44
N PHE A 415 14.35 7.84 24.42
CA PHE A 415 14.92 8.93 23.64
C PHE A 415 13.83 9.75 22.95
N ASP A 416 14.14 10.97 22.54
CA ASP A 416 13.16 11.81 21.87
C ASP A 416 13.03 11.51 20.37
N LEU A 417 11.78 11.53 19.89
CA LEU A 417 11.40 11.49 18.48
C LEU A 417 10.62 12.75 18.12
N ASN A 418 10.92 13.33 16.97
CA ASN A 418 10.17 14.44 16.40
C ASN A 418 9.70 14.09 14.98
N ILE A 419 8.60 13.33 14.87
CA ILE A 419 8.04 12.93 13.56
C ILE A 419 7.61 14.15 12.75
N SER A 420 7.13 15.22 13.39
CA SER A 420 6.72 16.46 12.71
C SER A 420 7.83 17.09 11.89
N ALA A 421 9.10 16.86 12.27
CA ALA A 421 10.25 17.37 11.52
C ALA A 421 10.31 16.84 10.08
N MET A 422 9.82 15.61 9.84
CA MET A 422 9.73 15.01 8.49
C MET A 422 8.76 15.76 7.56
N PHE A 423 7.83 16.52 8.14
CA PHE A 423 6.76 17.21 7.43
C PHE A 423 6.94 18.73 7.45
N ASN A 424 8.11 19.22 7.86
CA ASN A 424 8.42 20.64 7.91
C ASN A 424 9.08 21.11 6.60
N PRO A 425 8.38 21.88 5.73
CA PRO A 425 8.95 22.36 4.47
C PRO A 425 10.08 23.38 4.66
N ASN A 426 10.21 23.99 5.85
CA ASN A 426 11.29 24.92 6.15
C ASN A 426 12.59 24.22 6.57
N ASN A 427 12.54 22.90 6.79
CA ASN A 427 13.72 22.13 7.16
C ASN A 427 14.63 21.92 5.94
N PRO A 428 15.91 22.33 5.97
CA PRO A 428 16.82 22.23 4.82
C PRO A 428 17.10 20.79 4.37
N TYR A 429 16.98 19.81 5.26
CA TYR A 429 17.12 18.37 4.94
C TYR A 429 15.85 17.78 4.34
N VAL A 430 14.67 18.29 4.73
CA VAL A 430 13.39 17.90 4.13
C VAL A 430 13.25 18.54 2.75
N ASN A 431 13.80 19.73 2.54
CA ASN A 431 13.86 20.39 1.23
C ASN A 431 14.64 19.60 0.18
N ASP A 432 15.64 18.84 0.61
CA ASP A 432 16.47 17.99 -0.24
C ASP A 432 16.89 16.73 0.51
N LEU A 433 16.13 15.66 0.33
CA LEU A 433 16.36 14.39 1.05
C LEU A 433 17.71 13.78 0.71
N LYS A 434 18.36 14.18 -0.40
CA LYS A 434 19.70 13.69 -0.74
C LYS A 434 20.72 14.05 0.34
N LYS A 435 20.51 15.15 1.07
CA LYS A 435 21.40 15.61 2.15
C LYS A 435 21.40 14.71 3.39
N LEU A 436 20.43 13.79 3.49
CA LEU A 436 20.38 12.81 4.57
C LEU A 436 21.25 11.58 4.29
N TYR A 437 21.71 11.39 3.06
CA TYR A 437 22.61 10.29 2.73
C TYR A 437 24.05 10.60 3.18
N PRO A 438 24.77 9.64 3.79
CA PRO A 438 26.21 9.72 4.01
C PRO A 438 26.93 10.10 2.73
N ALA A 439 27.97 10.94 2.81
CA ALA A 439 28.82 11.18 1.66
C ALA A 439 29.61 9.90 1.29
N PRO A 440 30.01 9.69 0.02
CA PRO A 440 30.71 8.48 -0.41
C PRO A 440 31.97 8.12 0.38
N ASN A 441 32.66 9.12 0.94
CA ASN A 441 33.85 8.95 1.78
C ASN A 441 33.53 8.63 3.26
N GLN A 442 32.25 8.59 3.65
CA GLN A 442 31.79 8.29 5.01
C GLN A 442 31.37 6.82 5.19
N PHE A 443 31.66 5.97 4.22
CA PHE A 443 31.39 4.53 4.30
C PHE A 443 32.65 3.76 4.69
N ALA A 444 32.49 2.59 5.31
CA ALA A 444 33.61 1.72 5.63
C ALA A 444 34.43 1.39 4.36
N ALA A 445 35.75 1.48 4.46
CA ALA A 445 36.68 1.14 3.38
C ALA A 445 36.93 -0.38 3.24
N THR A 446 36.07 -1.21 3.84
CA THR A 446 36.10 -2.66 3.72
C THR A 446 36.06 -3.03 2.23
N LYS A 447 36.91 -3.97 1.79
CA LYS A 447 36.83 -4.46 0.41
C LYS A 447 35.57 -5.30 0.23
N GLU A 448 34.96 -5.14 -0.93
CA GLU A 448 33.95 -6.05 -1.43
C GLU A 448 34.52 -7.47 -1.49
N THR A 449 33.81 -8.47 -0.96
CA THR A 449 34.27 -9.87 -0.95
C THR A 449 33.23 -10.76 -1.61
N ASP A 450 33.48 -11.19 -2.85
CA ASP A 450 32.58 -12.05 -3.62
C ASP A 450 32.11 -13.27 -2.80
N GLY A 451 30.80 -13.51 -2.80
CA GLY A 451 30.10 -14.29 -1.78
C GLY A 451 30.49 -15.76 -1.66
N GLY A 452 30.61 -16.22 -0.42
CA GLY A 452 30.54 -17.64 -0.05
C GLY A 452 29.09 -18.19 -0.02
N PRO A 453 28.85 -19.39 0.56
CA PRO A 453 27.55 -20.08 0.53
C PRO A 453 26.38 -19.24 1.08
N ARG A 454 25.15 -19.65 0.75
CA ARG A 454 23.89 -18.95 1.08
C ARG A 454 23.65 -18.70 2.58
N GLU A 455 24.34 -19.40 3.47
CA GLU A 455 24.34 -19.10 4.92
C GLU A 455 25.25 -17.90 5.28
N THR A 456 26.24 -17.60 4.45
CA THR A 456 27.14 -16.44 4.52
C THR A 456 26.67 -15.25 3.67
N PHE A 457 25.44 -15.29 3.15
CA PHE A 457 24.74 -14.16 2.48
C PHE A 457 24.45 -12.96 3.41
N LYS A 458 25.26 -12.77 4.45
CA LYS A 458 25.38 -11.62 5.35
C LYS A 458 25.84 -10.34 4.64
N TRP A 459 25.75 -10.27 3.33
CA TRP A 459 26.26 -9.13 2.58
C TRP A 459 25.54 -7.82 2.96
N ASN A 460 26.36 -6.78 3.09
CA ASN A 460 26.08 -5.36 3.38
C ASN A 460 25.99 -4.85 4.83
N TYR A 461 26.35 -5.60 5.90
CA TYR A 461 26.55 -4.93 7.20
C TYR A 461 28.00 -4.46 7.46
N ASP A 462 29.00 -5.06 6.82
CA ASP A 462 30.41 -4.63 6.99
C ASP A 462 30.99 -3.91 5.77
N TYR A 463 30.46 -4.21 4.58
CA TYR A 463 30.73 -3.51 3.32
C TYR A 463 29.63 -2.46 3.07
N GLY A 464 30.00 -1.20 2.85
CA GLY A 464 29.02 -0.14 2.58
C GLY A 464 28.20 0.31 3.79
N THR A 465 28.61 -0.02 5.02
CA THR A 465 27.99 0.55 6.22
C THR A 465 28.48 1.98 6.45
N PRO A 466 27.56 2.94 6.63
CA PRO A 466 27.93 4.30 7.00
C PRO A 466 28.67 4.32 8.34
N GLN A 467 29.80 5.03 8.35
CA GLN A 467 30.59 5.34 9.52
C GLN A 467 30.24 6.73 10.08
N ALA A 468 29.77 7.62 9.21
CA ALA A 468 29.25 8.93 9.58
C ALA A 468 28.05 9.31 8.71
N TRP A 469 27.22 10.22 9.23
CA TRP A 469 26.16 10.88 8.48
C TRP A 469 26.40 12.39 8.49
N PRO A 470 25.95 13.14 7.47
CA PRO A 470 26.05 14.59 7.47
C PRO A 470 25.23 15.21 8.61
N ASP A 471 24.13 14.55 8.97
CA ASP A 471 23.28 14.90 10.09
C ASP A 471 22.75 13.63 10.78
N VAL A 472 23.29 13.34 11.96
CA VAL A 472 22.89 12.20 12.80
C VAL A 472 21.52 12.39 13.45
N THR A 473 20.95 13.59 13.40
CA THR A 473 19.57 13.86 13.84
C THR A 473 18.53 13.60 12.74
N PHE A 474 18.98 13.36 11.51
CA PHE A 474 18.14 13.11 10.32
C PHE A 474 17.10 14.21 10.07
N GLY A 475 17.57 15.45 10.00
CA GLY A 475 16.72 16.63 9.88
C GLY A 475 15.93 16.88 11.16
N GLY A 476 16.50 16.60 12.33
CA GLY A 476 15.83 16.81 13.62
C GLY A 476 14.72 15.81 13.95
N VAL A 477 14.58 14.70 13.20
CA VAL A 477 13.64 13.61 13.50
C VAL A 477 14.06 12.84 14.76
N LEU A 478 15.37 12.71 14.95
CA LEU A 478 16.02 12.13 16.12
C LEU A 478 16.80 13.22 16.85
N PRO A 479 16.10 14.17 17.51
CA PRO A 479 16.76 15.24 18.24
C PRO A 479 17.70 14.67 19.30
N ASN A 480 18.71 15.46 19.65
CA ASN A 480 19.71 15.11 20.66
C ASN A 480 20.54 13.84 20.33
N THR A 481 20.58 13.43 19.06
CA THR A 481 21.49 12.36 18.61
C THR A 481 22.85 12.96 18.32
N ASN A 482 23.88 12.50 19.03
CA ASN A 482 25.22 13.11 18.99
C ASN A 482 26.24 12.27 18.20
N SER A 483 25.91 11.02 17.89
CA SER A 483 26.85 10.13 17.19
C SER A 483 26.18 9.12 16.25
N PRO A 484 26.93 8.63 15.24
CA PRO A 484 26.53 7.50 14.38
C PRO A 484 26.13 6.24 15.16
N ALA A 485 26.83 5.93 16.26
CA ALA A 485 26.53 4.77 17.10
C ALA A 485 25.19 4.94 17.84
N GLU A 486 24.92 6.14 18.36
CA GLU A 486 23.67 6.47 19.01
C GLU A 486 22.49 6.39 18.02
N TYR A 487 22.67 6.91 16.79
CA TYR A 487 21.69 6.76 15.72
C TYR A 487 21.35 5.29 15.46
N LYS A 488 22.37 4.43 15.26
CA LYS A 488 22.17 3.00 15.00
C LYS A 488 21.36 2.34 16.13
N LYS A 489 21.66 2.65 17.39
CA LYS A 489 20.90 2.15 18.54
C LYS A 489 19.44 2.60 18.50
N LYS A 490 19.18 3.90 18.32
CA LYS A 490 17.81 4.46 18.21
C LYS A 490 17.05 3.83 17.05
N LEU A 491 17.69 3.57 15.91
CA LEU A 491 17.03 2.97 14.78
C LEU A 491 16.65 1.50 15.02
N VAL A 492 17.50 0.72 15.68
CA VAL A 492 17.15 -0.65 16.10
C VAL A 492 15.89 -0.60 16.96
N SER A 493 15.84 0.31 17.94
CA SER A 493 14.69 0.57 18.79
C SER A 493 13.41 0.91 18.03
N ILE A 494 13.49 1.81 17.05
CA ILE A 494 12.37 2.19 16.18
C ILE A 494 11.92 1.02 15.32
N SER A 495 12.87 0.25 14.78
CA SER A 495 12.59 -0.80 13.80
C SER A 495 11.90 -2.03 14.38
N ARG A 496 12.07 -2.26 15.69
CA ARG A 496 11.39 -3.32 16.42
C ARG A 496 10.06 -2.88 17.00
N ASP A 497 9.69 -1.60 16.93
CA ASP A 497 8.46 -1.08 17.50
C ASP A 497 7.34 -0.95 16.46
N ALA A 498 6.19 -1.55 16.76
CA ALA A 498 5.07 -1.62 15.84
C ALA A 498 4.30 -0.29 15.72
N SER A 499 4.58 0.72 16.58
CA SER A 499 4.02 2.06 16.48
C SER A 499 4.67 2.91 15.38
N THR A 500 5.86 2.55 14.90
CA THR A 500 6.68 3.36 13.98
C THR A 500 7.01 2.70 12.62
N PRO A 501 6.11 1.94 11.95
CA PRO A 501 6.46 1.22 10.72
C PRO A 501 6.83 2.18 9.57
N ALA A 502 6.07 3.26 9.35
CA ALA A 502 6.35 4.24 8.31
C ALA A 502 7.69 4.97 8.57
N LEU A 503 7.95 5.37 9.81
CA LEU A 503 9.22 5.99 10.22
C LEU A 503 10.39 5.03 10.01
N THR A 504 10.22 3.74 10.35
CA THR A 504 11.24 2.70 10.11
C THR A 504 11.57 2.60 8.62
N TYR A 505 10.56 2.53 7.76
CA TYR A 505 10.79 2.46 6.31
C TYR A 505 11.44 3.72 5.76
N TRP A 506 11.07 4.90 6.28
CA TRP A 506 11.64 6.18 5.88
C TRP A 506 13.11 6.30 6.29
N LEU A 507 13.45 6.00 7.55
CA LEU A 507 14.85 6.04 8.03
C LEU A 507 15.74 5.03 7.29
N ARG A 508 15.20 3.84 6.96
CA ARG A 508 15.88 2.83 6.14
C ARG A 508 16.10 3.25 4.68
N LEU A 509 15.60 4.40 4.23
CA LEU A 509 15.97 4.94 2.92
C LEU A 509 17.41 5.49 2.92
N PHE A 510 17.91 5.92 4.08
CA PHE A 510 19.16 6.66 4.24
C PHE A 510 20.27 5.83 4.91
N MET A 511 20.06 4.51 4.91
CA MET A 511 20.99 3.47 5.34
C MET A 511 21.19 2.50 4.20
#